data_AF-K1LP93-F1
#
_entry.id   AF-K1LP93-F1
#
_cell.length_a   1.000
_cell.length_b   1.000
_cell.length_c   1.000
_cell.angle_alpha   90.00
_cell.angle_beta   90.00
_cell.angle_gamma   90.00
#
_symmetry.space_group_name_H-M   'P 1'
#
loop_
_entity.id
_entity.type
_entity.pdbx_description
1 polymer ?
#
loop_
_entity_poly.entity_id
_entity_poly.type
_entity_poly.pdbx_seq_one_letter_code
_entity_poly.pdbx_strand_id
1 'polypeptide(L)'
;MIEILKMFALVLHLDRSKGESKSKSVTLSVDSSTVNISAPYWLTVEAVGGNQIEVITANSATLLPGIYTGEVIISDSVNQVIVNMIINVIDAEIVNELEEYNFCLDAKKIYFKQYHPNLKYKRVKINGTQYISNEEHHIQQIYDLIYFNGETNIDIGEKVQQFIEPFKEILLDMALKKHIMKPISIQIDIANLNDKFEELHQKSLGTFYFYPGEKPKAYPLLTNHRIRKRVNLSKMLISYIEGVAVPNTWGILKSINNGAAYDISCLILTEYNLNFPKVFNFGTMKVISFPAPQNAFHIQWLNQNLVPEWATFTGEFKIKTAYHHTISKSVFTNKKKKYDSEKEKSLSINTGFILKAEIPMIEEMMSSSIVYIEMDDRLLKCIPNGEKLDGEDSTNQLVTFELEFLIISEIWK
;
A
#
# COMPACT_ATOMS: atom_id res chain seq x y z
N MET A 1 32.27 -51.41 30.53
CA MET A 1 32.71 -50.49 29.46
C MET A 1 31.45 -49.86 28.90
N ILE A 2 31.28 -48.55 29.12
CA ILE A 2 30.15 -47.83 28.55
C ILE A 2 30.45 -47.63 27.07
N GLU A 3 29.57 -48.13 26.22
CA GLU A 3 29.62 -47.90 24.78
C GLU A 3 28.24 -47.43 24.33
N ILE A 4 28.23 -46.44 23.43
CA ILE A 4 27.03 -46.06 22.71
C ILE A 4 26.97 -46.94 21.47
N LEU A 5 25.91 -47.74 21.37
CA LEU A 5 25.76 -48.78 20.35
C LEU A 5 25.59 -48.23 18.91
N LYS A 6 25.48 -46.90 18.75
CA LYS A 6 25.60 -46.11 17.50
C LYS A 6 25.28 -44.64 17.79
N MET A 7 26.16 -43.68 17.48
CA MET A 7 25.75 -42.36 16.95
C MET A 7 26.91 -41.42 16.59
N PHE A 8 26.75 -40.72 15.45
CA PHE A 8 27.39 -39.44 15.15
C PHE A 8 26.63 -38.31 15.87
N ALA A 9 27.15 -37.07 15.79
CA ALA A 9 26.53 -35.89 16.39
C ALA A 9 25.01 -35.82 16.15
N LEU A 10 24.26 -35.51 17.19
CA LEU A 10 22.79 -35.47 17.18
C LEU A 10 22.33 -34.04 16.87
N VAL A 11 21.61 -33.88 15.77
CA VAL A 11 21.17 -32.57 15.27
C VAL A 11 19.66 -32.42 15.46
N LEU A 12 19.23 -31.33 16.12
CA LEU A 12 17.83 -30.96 16.31
C LEU A 12 17.58 -29.54 15.79
N HIS A 13 16.36 -29.28 15.30
CA HIS A 13 15.94 -27.95 14.82
C HIS A 13 14.74 -27.48 15.63
N LEU A 14 14.77 -26.25 16.13
CA LEU A 14 13.71 -25.65 16.95
C LEU A 14 13.23 -24.33 16.32
N ASP A 15 11.92 -24.18 16.23
CA ASP A 15 11.26 -22.94 15.84
C ASP A 15 10.85 -22.15 17.08
N ARG A 16 11.49 -21.00 17.30
CA ARG A 16 11.23 -20.13 18.46
C ARG A 16 9.80 -19.61 18.49
N SER A 17 9.17 -19.41 17.33
CA SER A 17 7.81 -18.89 17.24
C SER A 17 6.74 -19.87 17.74
N LYS A 18 7.09 -21.15 17.89
CA LYS A 18 6.19 -22.21 18.33
C LYS A 18 6.30 -22.56 19.81
N GLY A 19 7.32 -22.06 20.51
CA GLY A 19 7.59 -22.43 21.90
C GLY A 19 7.68 -23.95 22.09
N GLU A 20 8.36 -24.66 21.19
CA GLU A 20 8.43 -26.12 21.15
C GLU A 20 9.66 -26.67 21.92
N SER A 21 9.61 -27.95 22.27
CA SER A 21 10.74 -28.72 22.81
C SER A 21 10.79 -30.05 22.06
N LYS A 22 11.99 -30.54 21.75
CA LYS A 22 12.18 -31.81 21.04
C LYS A 22 12.99 -32.77 21.88
N SER A 23 12.71 -34.06 21.74
CA SER A 23 13.41 -35.10 22.48
C SER A 23 13.99 -36.16 21.56
N LYS A 24 15.02 -36.85 22.04
CA LYS A 24 15.62 -38.00 21.36
C LYS A 24 16.15 -39.01 22.37
N SER A 25 15.75 -40.27 22.19
CA SER A 25 16.22 -41.37 23.03
C SER A 25 17.60 -41.87 22.58
N VAL A 26 18.47 -42.16 23.55
CA VAL A 26 19.81 -42.73 23.37
C VAL A 26 19.91 -44.01 24.21
N THR A 27 20.36 -45.10 23.58
CA THR A 27 20.54 -46.40 24.24
C THR A 27 21.98 -46.59 24.68
N LEU A 28 22.16 -46.97 25.95
CA LEU A 28 23.44 -47.22 26.60
C LEU A 28 23.72 -48.73 26.65
N SER A 29 24.99 -49.11 26.80
CA SER A 29 25.38 -50.50 27.08
C SER A 29 25.16 -50.92 28.54
N VAL A 30 24.79 -49.98 29.41
CA VAL A 30 24.61 -50.16 30.86
C VAL A 30 23.27 -49.56 31.31
N ASP A 31 22.84 -49.88 32.53
CA ASP A 31 21.61 -49.31 33.10
C ASP A 31 21.78 -47.80 33.37
N SER A 32 20.82 -47.01 32.90
CA SER A 32 20.77 -45.55 33.02
C SER A 32 20.78 -45.05 34.47
N SER A 33 20.37 -45.87 35.44
CA SER A 33 20.41 -45.54 36.88
C SER A 33 21.80 -45.61 37.50
N THR A 34 22.80 -46.14 36.77
CA THR A 34 24.16 -46.40 37.28
C THR A 34 25.20 -45.40 36.77
N VAL A 35 24.78 -44.40 36.00
CA VAL A 35 25.66 -43.42 35.34
C VAL A 35 25.36 -41.99 35.79
N ASN A 36 26.41 -41.16 35.83
CA ASN A 36 26.30 -39.72 36.01
C ASN A 36 26.24 -39.03 34.65
N ILE A 37 25.29 -38.10 34.49
CA ILE A 37 25.07 -37.37 33.23
C ILE A 37 25.25 -35.87 33.48
N SER A 38 26.05 -35.23 32.63
CA SER A 38 26.20 -33.79 32.58
C SER A 38 25.79 -33.29 31.20
N ALA A 39 25.00 -32.21 31.15
CA ALA A 39 24.51 -31.61 29.91
C ALA A 39 24.55 -30.07 29.99
N PRO A 40 24.66 -29.36 28.85
CA PRO A 40 24.57 -27.91 28.81
C PRO A 40 23.21 -27.40 29.28
N TYR A 41 23.14 -26.14 29.73
CA TYR A 41 21.92 -25.53 30.31
C TYR A 41 20.69 -25.55 29.39
N TRP A 42 20.90 -25.70 28.08
CA TRP A 42 19.84 -25.73 27.06
C TRP A 42 19.36 -27.16 26.73
N LEU A 43 19.83 -28.17 27.46
CA LEU A 43 19.35 -29.55 27.42
C LEU A 43 18.91 -30.01 28.82
N THR A 44 17.91 -30.87 28.85
CA THR A 44 17.56 -31.70 29.99
C THR A 44 17.74 -33.16 29.58
N VAL A 45 18.31 -33.99 30.46
CA VAL A 45 18.50 -35.42 30.18
C VAL A 45 17.84 -36.22 31.29
N GLU A 46 16.94 -37.11 30.90
CA GLU A 46 16.14 -37.92 31.83
C GLU A 46 16.38 -39.41 31.58
N ALA A 47 16.39 -40.21 32.66
CA ALA A 47 16.46 -41.66 32.56
C ALA A 47 15.05 -42.22 32.36
N VAL A 48 14.84 -42.97 31.27
CA VAL A 48 13.53 -43.53 30.90
C VAL A 48 13.35 -44.97 31.45
N GLY A 49 14.40 -45.51 32.07
CA GLY A 49 14.42 -46.84 32.67
C GLY A 49 15.22 -47.85 31.84
N GLY A 50 15.79 -48.86 32.51
CA GLY A 50 16.71 -49.81 31.90
C GLY A 50 17.92 -49.10 31.31
N ASN A 51 18.27 -49.40 30.07
CA ASN A 51 19.46 -48.86 29.40
C ASN A 51 19.20 -47.64 28.50
N GLN A 52 18.15 -46.86 28.74
CA GLN A 52 17.78 -45.72 27.88
C GLN A 52 17.73 -44.39 28.63
N ILE A 53 18.21 -43.35 27.97
CA ILE A 53 18.09 -41.95 28.37
C ILE A 53 17.36 -41.16 27.28
N GLU A 54 16.67 -40.10 27.66
CA GLU A 54 16.04 -39.16 26.74
C GLU A 54 16.67 -37.77 26.89
N VAL A 55 17.16 -37.24 25.77
CA VAL A 55 17.73 -35.89 25.70
C VAL A 55 16.66 -34.95 25.16
N ILE A 56 16.26 -33.98 25.97
CA ILE A 56 15.17 -33.03 25.71
C ILE A 56 15.76 -31.62 25.59
N THR A 57 15.39 -30.88 24.55
CA THR A 57 15.81 -29.48 24.39
C THR A 57 15.03 -28.55 25.34
N ALA A 58 15.66 -27.48 25.80
CA ALA A 58 14.93 -26.38 26.42
C ALA A 58 13.87 -25.79 25.47
N ASN A 59 12.87 -25.12 26.03
CA ASN A 59 11.77 -24.54 25.25
C ASN A 59 12.31 -23.48 24.28
N SER A 60 11.98 -23.61 23.00
CA SER A 60 12.49 -22.74 21.95
C SER A 60 12.22 -21.26 22.18
N ALA A 61 11.12 -20.89 22.87
CA ALA A 61 10.80 -19.51 23.23
C ALA A 61 11.85 -18.85 24.15
N THR A 62 12.49 -19.67 24.99
CA THR A 62 13.48 -19.24 26.00
C THR A 62 14.92 -19.16 25.46
N LEU A 63 15.17 -19.74 24.28
CA LEU A 63 16.47 -19.74 23.64
C LEU A 63 16.58 -18.56 22.66
N LEU A 64 17.76 -17.95 22.58
CA LEU A 64 18.05 -16.97 21.52
C LEU A 64 18.23 -17.68 20.16
N PRO A 65 17.90 -17.04 19.04
CA PRO A 65 18.20 -17.59 17.71
C PRO A 65 19.70 -17.84 17.54
N GLY A 66 20.06 -18.95 16.90
CA GLY A 66 21.46 -19.32 16.68
C GLY A 66 21.71 -20.82 16.69
N ILE A 67 22.98 -21.19 16.52
CA ILE A 67 23.45 -22.57 16.59
C ILE A 67 24.05 -22.80 17.98
N TYR A 68 23.48 -23.76 18.70
CA TYR A 68 23.99 -24.21 19.99
C TYR A 68 24.74 -25.52 19.77
N THR A 69 26.01 -25.53 20.14
CA THR A 69 26.84 -26.74 20.15
C THR A 69 27.23 -27.06 21.59
N GLY A 70 27.20 -28.35 21.93
CA GLY A 70 27.60 -28.80 23.26
C GLY A 70 27.62 -30.31 23.38
N GLU A 71 28.06 -30.77 24.53
CA GLU A 71 28.36 -32.18 24.78
C GLU A 71 27.50 -32.70 25.92
N VAL A 72 26.82 -33.82 25.68
CA VAL A 72 26.23 -34.62 26.77
C VAL A 72 27.28 -35.64 27.19
N ILE A 73 27.76 -35.51 28.42
CA ILE A 73 28.80 -36.34 29.00
C ILE A 73 28.14 -37.38 29.91
N ILE A 74 28.39 -38.65 29.64
CA ILE A 74 27.88 -39.79 30.40
C ILE A 74 29.09 -40.51 31.01
N SER A 75 29.11 -40.67 32.33
CA SER A 75 30.26 -41.24 33.05
C SER A 75 29.84 -42.25 34.10
N ASP A 76 30.63 -43.31 34.27
CA ASP A 76 30.63 -44.15 35.49
C ASP A 76 31.91 -43.83 36.31
N SER A 77 32.21 -44.65 37.33
CA SER A 77 33.40 -44.47 38.18
C SER A 77 34.75 -44.68 37.45
N VAL A 78 34.75 -45.12 36.19
CA VAL A 78 35.94 -45.56 35.44
C VAL A 78 35.98 -45.07 33.98
N ASN A 79 34.84 -44.91 33.31
CA ASN A 79 34.70 -44.63 31.88
C ASN A 79 33.82 -43.40 31.62
N GLN A 80 34.09 -42.72 30.51
CA GLN A 80 33.33 -41.56 30.04
C GLN A 80 32.99 -41.72 28.55
N VAL A 81 31.76 -41.38 28.18
CA VAL A 81 31.29 -41.29 26.79
C VAL A 81 30.72 -39.90 26.53
N ILE A 82 31.00 -39.37 25.35
CA ILE A 82 30.61 -38.02 24.93
C ILE A 82 29.67 -38.10 23.73
N VAL A 83 28.52 -37.44 23.82
CA VAL A 83 27.58 -37.25 22.70
C VAL A 83 27.57 -35.79 22.29
N ASN A 84 28.03 -35.53 21.07
CA ASN A 84 27.98 -34.19 20.49
C ASN A 84 26.55 -33.84 20.09
N MET A 85 26.06 -32.69 20.55
CA MET A 85 24.72 -32.16 20.31
C MET A 85 24.81 -30.84 19.54
N ILE A 86 23.96 -30.70 18.52
CA ILE A 86 23.80 -29.47 17.75
C ILE A 86 22.32 -29.12 17.71
N ILE A 87 21.95 -27.93 18.19
CA ILE A 87 20.59 -27.39 18.04
C ILE A 87 20.63 -26.13 17.18
N ASN A 88 19.77 -26.07 16.18
CA ASN A 88 19.52 -24.86 15.41
C ASN A 88 18.21 -24.22 15.88
N VAL A 89 18.29 -23.05 16.52
CA VAL A 89 17.14 -22.24 16.96
C VAL A 89 16.90 -21.14 15.94
N ILE A 90 15.75 -21.15 15.28
CA ILE A 90 15.36 -20.11 14.31
C ILE A 90 14.30 -19.18 14.91
N ASP A 91 14.52 -17.87 14.75
CA ASP A 91 13.48 -16.84 14.90
C ASP A 91 12.59 -16.91 13.64
N ALA A 92 11.28 -16.71 13.76
CA ALA A 92 10.28 -16.95 12.72
C ALA A 92 10.80 -16.69 11.28
N GLU A 93 10.60 -17.67 10.38
CA GLU A 93 11.00 -17.58 8.95
C GLU A 93 10.46 -16.33 8.24
N ILE A 94 9.36 -15.77 8.76
CA ILE A 94 8.58 -14.70 8.13
C ILE A 94 8.15 -13.70 9.19
N VAL A 95 8.43 -12.42 8.96
CA VAL A 95 7.83 -11.29 9.70
C VAL A 95 6.94 -10.52 8.73
N ASN A 96 5.66 -10.42 9.04
CA ASN A 96 4.65 -9.79 8.18
C ASN A 96 4.14 -8.51 8.84
N GLU A 97 4.40 -7.35 8.23
CA GLU A 97 3.89 -6.05 8.70
C GLU A 97 2.50 -5.70 8.15
N LEU A 98 1.93 -6.55 7.28
CA LEU A 98 0.61 -6.31 6.71
C LEU A 98 -0.49 -6.41 7.79
N GLU A 99 -1.42 -5.46 7.73
CA GLU A 99 -2.57 -5.34 8.62
C GLU A 99 -3.88 -5.68 7.89
N GLU A 100 -5.03 -5.40 8.51
CA GLU A 100 -6.34 -5.50 7.88
C GLU A 100 -6.55 -4.43 6.79
N TYR A 101 -6.07 -3.20 7.04
CA TYR A 101 -6.10 -2.08 6.09
C TYR A 101 -4.68 -1.74 5.64
N ASN A 102 -4.33 -2.06 4.40
CA ASN A 102 -3.02 -1.71 3.85
C ASN A 102 -3.18 -0.65 2.78
N PHE A 103 -2.52 0.49 2.94
CA PHE A 103 -2.33 1.43 1.85
C PHE A 103 -1.04 1.04 1.13
N CYS A 104 -1.10 0.99 -0.20
CA CYS A 104 -0.03 0.45 -1.03
C CYS A 104 1.32 1.16 -0.82
N LEU A 105 1.31 2.45 -0.48
CA LEU A 105 2.53 3.25 -0.33
C LEU A 105 2.94 3.48 1.14
N ASP A 106 2.32 2.81 2.11
CA ASP A 106 2.70 2.88 3.54
C ASP A 106 4.07 2.21 3.85
N ALA A 107 4.74 1.68 2.82
CA ALA A 107 6.05 1.03 2.90
C ALA A 107 6.13 -0.21 3.83
N LYS A 108 5.00 -0.88 4.06
CA LYS A 108 4.89 -2.11 4.86
C LYS A 108 5.47 -3.30 4.11
N LYS A 109 6.33 -4.07 4.78
CA LYS A 109 7.09 -5.15 4.14
C LYS A 109 6.83 -6.52 4.75
N ILE A 110 7.11 -7.53 3.94
CA ILE A 110 7.27 -8.90 4.40
C ILE A 110 8.75 -9.21 4.40
N TYR A 111 9.27 -9.61 5.55
CA TYR A 111 10.67 -10.00 5.73
C TYR A 111 10.77 -11.51 5.80
N PHE A 112 11.83 -12.04 5.18
CA PHE A 112 12.11 -13.47 5.13
C PHE A 112 13.52 -13.73 5.65
N LYS A 113 13.66 -14.73 6.50
CA LYS A 113 14.95 -15.20 7.02
C LYS A 113 15.32 -16.55 6.42
N GLN A 114 16.55 -16.66 5.96
CA GLN A 114 17.12 -17.91 5.45
C GLN A 114 17.39 -18.85 6.62
N TYR A 115 16.68 -19.97 6.68
CA TYR A 115 16.88 -20.98 7.72
C TYR A 115 17.78 -22.15 7.28
N HIS A 116 18.11 -22.23 5.98
CA HIS A 116 18.99 -23.28 5.45
C HIS A 116 19.88 -22.75 4.31
N PRO A 117 21.21 -23.03 4.32
CA PRO A 117 22.17 -22.48 3.35
C PRO A 117 21.91 -22.82 1.86
N ASN A 118 21.23 -23.95 1.60
CA ASN A 118 20.87 -24.38 0.24
C ASN A 118 19.73 -23.56 -0.37
N LEU A 119 19.01 -22.76 0.44
CA LEU A 119 17.95 -21.88 -0.05
C LEU A 119 18.59 -20.60 -0.56
N LYS A 120 18.50 -20.31 -1.85
CA LYS A 120 19.12 -19.12 -2.46
C LYS A 120 18.12 -18.01 -2.72
N TYR A 121 16.88 -18.37 -3.02
CA TYR A 121 15.84 -17.42 -3.35
C TYR A 121 14.55 -17.66 -2.58
N LYS A 122 13.79 -16.58 -2.40
CA LYS A 122 12.41 -16.58 -1.96
C LYS A 122 11.54 -16.13 -3.12
N ARG A 123 10.67 -17.01 -3.60
CA ARG A 123 9.65 -16.66 -4.59
C ARG A 123 8.42 -16.15 -3.88
N VAL A 124 7.86 -15.06 -4.38
CA VAL A 124 6.59 -14.48 -3.93
C VAL A 124 5.69 -14.35 -5.15
N LYS A 125 4.59 -15.11 -5.15
CA LYS A 125 3.54 -15.05 -6.17
C LYS A 125 2.39 -14.22 -5.60
N ILE A 126 2.00 -13.20 -6.35
CA ILE A 126 0.93 -12.27 -6.01
C ILE A 126 -0.19 -12.50 -7.03
N ASN A 127 -1.37 -12.88 -6.55
CA ASN A 127 -2.58 -13.01 -7.35
C ASN A 127 -3.64 -12.07 -6.79
N GLY A 128 -4.09 -11.12 -7.60
CA GLY A 128 -4.92 -10.02 -7.19
C GLY A 128 -6.17 -9.85 -8.03
N THR A 129 -7.21 -9.31 -7.40
CA THR A 129 -8.42 -8.87 -8.09
C THR A 129 -8.77 -7.45 -7.65
N GLN A 130 -8.85 -6.55 -8.61
CA GLN A 130 -9.35 -5.17 -8.45
C GLN A 130 -10.77 -5.10 -9.02
N TYR A 131 -11.69 -4.49 -8.26
CA TYR A 131 -13.02 -4.14 -8.75
C TYR A 131 -13.16 -2.62 -8.77
N ILE A 132 -13.31 -2.03 -9.95
CA ILE A 132 -13.42 -0.58 -10.14
C ILE A 132 -14.50 -0.27 -11.18
N SER A 133 -15.38 0.69 -10.91
CA SER A 133 -16.47 1.07 -11.84
C SER A 133 -17.32 -0.12 -12.36
N ASN A 134 -17.52 -1.16 -11.52
CA ASN A 134 -18.20 -2.43 -11.85
C ASN A 134 -17.45 -3.35 -12.83
N GLU A 135 -16.19 -3.06 -13.14
CA GLU A 135 -15.30 -3.94 -13.90
C GLU A 135 -14.34 -4.68 -12.98
N GLU A 136 -13.98 -5.91 -13.36
CA GLU A 136 -13.03 -6.76 -12.64
C GLU A 136 -11.72 -6.84 -13.42
N HIS A 137 -10.61 -6.55 -12.75
CA HIS A 137 -9.27 -6.62 -13.30
C HIS A 137 -8.40 -7.55 -12.47
N HIS A 138 -7.72 -8.48 -13.13
CA HIS A 138 -6.83 -9.44 -12.48
C HIS A 138 -5.38 -8.99 -12.55
N ILE A 139 -4.67 -9.14 -11.44
CA ILE A 139 -3.24 -8.84 -11.31
C ILE A 139 -2.54 -10.16 -10.98
N GLN A 140 -1.55 -10.54 -11.78
CA GLN A 140 -0.73 -11.72 -11.47
C GLN A 140 0.75 -11.39 -11.67
N GLN A 141 1.54 -11.55 -10.61
CA GLN A 141 2.97 -11.25 -10.64
C GLN A 141 3.77 -12.27 -9.82
N ILE A 142 5.02 -12.50 -10.24
CA ILE A 142 5.95 -13.41 -9.56
C ILE A 142 7.27 -12.67 -9.36
N TYR A 143 7.75 -12.67 -8.12
CA TYR A 143 9.01 -12.04 -7.73
C TYR A 143 9.94 -13.08 -7.12
N ASP A 144 11.15 -13.20 -7.68
CA ASP A 144 12.21 -14.04 -7.14
C ASP A 144 13.25 -13.15 -6.43
N LEU A 145 13.26 -13.24 -5.11
CA LEU A 145 14.09 -12.41 -4.23
C LEU A 145 15.32 -13.21 -3.79
N ILE A 146 16.50 -12.65 -3.97
CA ILE A 146 17.73 -13.26 -3.47
C ILE A 146 17.89 -13.00 -1.97
N TYR A 147 18.36 -14.00 -1.22
CA TYR A 147 18.82 -13.79 0.15
C TYR A 147 20.20 -13.14 0.15
N PHE A 148 20.33 -11.99 0.83
CA PHE A 148 21.60 -11.33 1.07
C PHE A 148 21.88 -11.36 2.58
N ASN A 149 23.03 -11.88 2.98
CA ASN A 149 23.38 -12.10 4.40
C ASN A 149 22.30 -12.85 5.20
N GLY A 150 21.62 -13.81 4.56
CA GLY A 150 20.57 -14.60 5.20
C GLY A 150 19.21 -13.92 5.31
N GLU A 151 19.02 -12.74 4.72
CA GLU A 151 17.76 -11.99 4.80
C GLU A 151 17.32 -11.48 3.43
N THR A 152 16.01 -11.35 3.25
CA THR A 152 15.41 -10.66 2.09
C THR A 152 14.04 -10.10 2.46
N ASN A 153 13.51 -9.17 1.67
CA ASN A 153 12.22 -8.54 1.93
C ASN A 153 11.53 -8.10 0.65
N ILE A 154 10.23 -7.88 0.74
CA ILE A 154 9.42 -7.32 -0.34
C ILE A 154 8.38 -6.36 0.22
N ASP A 155 8.20 -5.24 -0.49
CA ASP A 155 7.07 -4.34 -0.31
C ASP A 155 5.96 -4.76 -1.28
N ILE A 156 4.94 -5.44 -0.77
CA ILE A 156 3.81 -5.92 -1.57
C ILE A 156 2.97 -4.73 -2.05
N GLY A 157 2.80 -3.71 -1.21
CA GLY A 157 1.99 -2.55 -1.52
C GLY A 157 2.54 -1.79 -2.74
N GLU A 158 3.85 -1.53 -2.76
CA GLU A 158 4.53 -0.87 -3.88
C GLU A 158 4.35 -1.67 -5.18
N LYS A 159 4.41 -3.00 -5.11
CA LYS A 159 4.20 -3.85 -6.29
C LYS A 159 2.77 -3.80 -6.78
N VAL A 160 1.79 -3.84 -5.87
CA VAL A 160 0.37 -3.76 -6.22
C VAL A 160 0.03 -2.39 -6.83
N GLN A 161 0.55 -1.28 -6.28
CA GLN A 161 0.30 0.09 -6.76
C GLN A 161 0.51 0.25 -8.28
N GLN A 162 1.54 -0.41 -8.82
CA GLN A 162 1.95 -0.28 -10.22
C GLN A 162 0.91 -0.81 -11.21
N PHE A 163 0.00 -1.68 -10.76
CA PHE A 163 -0.99 -2.34 -11.61
C PHE A 163 -2.42 -1.88 -11.32
N ILE A 164 -2.60 -0.87 -10.48
CA ILE A 164 -3.93 -0.36 -10.13
C ILE A 164 -4.45 0.49 -11.29
N GLU A 165 -5.59 0.10 -11.84
CA GLU A 165 -6.32 0.94 -12.80
C GLU A 165 -6.98 2.11 -12.07
N PRO A 166 -6.82 3.37 -12.54
CA PRO A 166 -7.42 4.53 -11.91
C PRO A 166 -8.92 4.64 -12.23
N PHE A 167 -9.67 5.31 -11.36
CA PHE A 167 -11.08 5.62 -11.59
C PHE A 167 -11.24 6.66 -12.71
N LYS A 168 -12.06 6.38 -13.73
CA LYS A 168 -12.12 7.18 -14.97
C LYS A 168 -13.39 8.03 -15.12
N GLU A 169 -14.37 7.90 -14.24
CA GLU A 169 -15.64 8.62 -14.38
C GLU A 169 -15.59 10.04 -13.80
N ILE A 170 -16.44 10.92 -14.35
CA ILE A 170 -16.59 12.30 -13.90
C ILE A 170 -17.81 12.38 -12.98
N LEU A 171 -17.62 12.88 -11.76
CA LEU A 171 -18.64 12.92 -10.71
C LEU A 171 -19.33 14.27 -10.57
N LEU A 172 -18.80 15.32 -11.19
CA LEU A 172 -19.31 16.69 -11.05
C LEU A 172 -20.81 16.82 -11.39
N ASP A 173 -21.37 15.96 -12.25
CA ASP A 173 -22.81 15.97 -12.60
C ASP A 173 -23.60 14.76 -12.08
N MET A 174 -23.02 13.99 -11.16
CA MET A 174 -23.66 12.79 -10.64
C MET A 174 -24.58 13.05 -9.44
N ALA A 175 -25.38 12.02 -9.12
CA ALA A 175 -26.22 11.99 -7.93
C ALA A 175 -25.39 11.99 -6.63
N LEU A 176 -26.05 12.03 -5.47
CA LEU A 176 -25.44 12.18 -4.15
C LEU A 176 -24.25 11.25 -3.84
N LYS A 177 -24.24 10.02 -4.37
CA LYS A 177 -23.25 9.01 -4.01
C LYS A 177 -22.87 8.16 -5.22
N LYS A 178 -21.60 7.81 -5.31
CA LYS A 178 -21.05 6.85 -6.28
C LYS A 178 -20.13 5.86 -5.57
N HIS A 179 -20.27 4.57 -5.86
CA HIS A 179 -19.28 3.55 -5.53
C HIS A 179 -18.09 3.68 -6.49
N ILE A 180 -16.88 3.78 -5.95
CA ILE A 180 -15.65 3.96 -6.72
C ILE A 180 -14.98 2.61 -6.99
N MET A 181 -14.61 1.91 -5.92
CA MET A 181 -13.90 0.63 -6.01
C MET A 181 -14.09 -0.20 -4.74
N LYS A 182 -13.81 -1.50 -4.83
CA LYS A 182 -13.59 -2.37 -3.66
C LYS A 182 -12.11 -2.33 -3.26
N PRO A 183 -11.73 -2.71 -2.02
CA PRO A 183 -10.33 -2.96 -1.71
C PRO A 183 -9.78 -4.05 -2.65
N ILE A 184 -8.52 -3.89 -3.06
CA ILE A 184 -7.85 -4.84 -3.94
C ILE A 184 -7.53 -6.08 -3.11
N SER A 185 -8.12 -7.21 -3.48
CA SER A 185 -7.91 -8.48 -2.80
C SER A 185 -6.66 -9.14 -3.37
N ILE A 186 -5.65 -9.39 -2.54
CA ILE A 186 -4.36 -9.94 -2.92
C ILE A 186 -4.10 -11.24 -2.15
N GLN A 187 -4.07 -12.37 -2.86
CA GLN A 187 -3.56 -13.63 -2.35
C GLN A 187 -2.04 -13.70 -2.54
N ILE A 188 -1.32 -14.07 -1.47
CA ILE A 188 0.13 -14.17 -1.46
C ILE A 188 0.55 -15.62 -1.20
N ASP A 189 1.27 -16.19 -2.16
CA ASP A 189 1.89 -17.50 -2.04
C ASP A 189 3.40 -17.38 -2.12
N ILE A 190 4.11 -18.10 -1.25
CA ILE A 190 5.57 -18.03 -1.17
C ILE A 190 6.20 -19.40 -1.38
N ALA A 191 7.40 -19.43 -1.95
CA ALA A 191 8.19 -20.64 -2.09
C ALA A 191 9.68 -20.41 -1.81
N ASN A 192 10.34 -21.39 -1.19
CA ASN A 192 11.78 -21.42 -1.04
C ASN A 192 12.41 -22.17 -2.21
N LEU A 193 13.44 -21.59 -2.81
CA LEU A 193 14.10 -22.10 -4.01
C LEU A 193 15.58 -22.39 -3.73
N ASN A 194 16.15 -23.40 -4.40
CA ASN A 194 17.60 -23.61 -4.45
C ASN A 194 18.29 -22.75 -5.53
N ASP A 195 19.59 -22.98 -5.72
CA ASP A 195 20.43 -22.34 -6.74
C ASP A 195 20.02 -22.64 -8.19
N LYS A 196 19.25 -23.72 -8.39
CA LYS A 196 18.68 -24.12 -9.69
C LYS A 196 17.24 -23.64 -9.90
N PHE A 197 16.72 -22.81 -9.00
CA PHE A 197 15.32 -22.35 -9.01
C PHE A 197 14.29 -23.48 -8.88
N GLU A 198 14.66 -24.61 -8.29
CA GLU A 198 13.73 -25.69 -7.97
C GLU A 198 13.00 -25.34 -6.66
N GLU A 199 11.67 -25.42 -6.67
CA GLU A 199 10.83 -25.13 -5.50
C GLU A 199 10.92 -26.28 -4.49
N LEU A 200 11.41 -25.98 -3.28
CA LEU A 200 11.63 -26.98 -2.23
C LEU A 200 10.51 -27.00 -1.19
N HIS A 201 9.95 -25.82 -0.90
CA HIS A 201 8.90 -25.65 0.09
C HIS A 201 7.97 -24.52 -0.35
N GLN A 202 6.66 -24.69 -0.19
CA GLN A 202 5.65 -23.70 -0.53
C GLN A 202 4.71 -23.46 0.65
N LYS A 203 4.22 -22.24 0.78
CA LYS A 203 3.24 -21.85 1.79
C LYS A 203 2.36 -20.72 1.26
N SER A 204 1.06 -20.76 1.53
CA SER A 204 0.19 -19.60 1.34
C SER A 204 0.19 -18.73 2.60
N LEU A 205 0.32 -17.42 2.42
CA LEU A 205 0.18 -16.44 3.51
C LEU A 205 -1.27 -15.97 3.69
N GLY A 206 -2.15 -16.32 2.76
CA GLY A 206 -3.56 -15.93 2.75
C GLY A 206 -3.83 -14.70 1.89
N THR A 207 -4.99 -14.10 2.13
CA THR A 207 -5.51 -12.95 1.37
C THR A 207 -5.42 -11.68 2.21
N PHE A 208 -4.92 -10.61 1.59
CA PHE A 208 -4.76 -9.28 2.17
C PHE A 208 -5.48 -8.25 1.31
N TYR A 209 -5.91 -7.15 1.93
CA TYR A 209 -6.65 -6.08 1.26
C TYR A 209 -5.79 -4.82 1.15
N PHE A 210 -5.76 -4.25 -0.05
CA PHE A 210 -4.96 -3.07 -0.37
C PHE A 210 -5.80 -1.92 -0.92
N TYR A 211 -5.43 -0.70 -0.53
CA TYR A 211 -5.95 0.56 -1.04
C TYR A 211 -4.83 1.33 -1.75
N PRO A 212 -5.13 2.07 -2.83
CA PRO A 212 -4.10 2.82 -3.55
C PRO A 212 -3.52 3.95 -2.68
N GLY A 213 -2.27 4.34 -2.94
CA GLY A 213 -1.61 5.49 -2.33
C GLY A 213 -1.12 5.25 -0.89
N GLU A 214 -0.79 6.34 -0.18
CA GLU A 214 -0.45 6.34 1.26
C GLU A 214 -1.70 6.57 2.11
N LYS A 215 -1.64 6.19 3.39
CA LYS A 215 -2.71 6.50 4.34
C LYS A 215 -2.92 8.02 4.44
N PRO A 216 -4.10 8.53 4.08
CA PRO A 216 -4.36 9.95 3.97
C PRO A 216 -4.40 10.62 5.35
N LYS A 217 -3.98 11.89 5.40
CA LYS A 217 -4.03 12.68 6.64
C LYS A 217 -5.44 12.78 7.22
N ALA A 218 -6.49 12.79 6.39
CA ALA A 218 -7.88 12.87 6.85
C ALA A 218 -8.55 11.49 7.05
N TYR A 219 -7.80 10.38 7.13
CA TYR A 219 -8.37 9.04 7.33
C TYR A 219 -9.48 9.02 8.40
N PRO A 220 -10.67 8.42 8.14
CA PRO A 220 -11.01 7.54 7.01
C PRO A 220 -11.45 8.23 5.71
N LEU A 221 -11.37 9.56 5.65
CA LEU A 221 -11.54 10.28 4.39
C LEU A 221 -10.27 10.16 3.56
N LEU A 222 -10.44 9.91 2.26
CA LEU A 222 -9.35 9.71 1.31
C LEU A 222 -8.87 11.03 0.74
N THR A 223 -8.41 11.92 1.62
CA THR A 223 -7.81 13.22 1.27
C THR A 223 -6.70 13.62 2.23
N ASN A 224 -5.67 14.29 1.73
CA ASN A 224 -4.64 14.90 2.56
C ASN A 224 -5.01 16.29 3.07
N HIS A 225 -6.09 16.87 2.55
CA HIS A 225 -6.40 18.29 2.71
C HIS A 225 -7.48 18.51 3.77
N ARG A 226 -7.06 18.58 5.04
CA ARG A 226 -7.98 18.68 6.18
C ARG A 226 -8.72 20.02 6.30
N ILE A 227 -8.28 21.07 5.61
CA ILE A 227 -8.93 22.39 5.64
C ILE A 227 -9.17 22.83 4.21
N ARG A 228 -10.43 23.13 3.89
CA ARG A 228 -10.85 23.47 2.53
C ARG A 228 -11.80 24.66 2.52
N LYS A 229 -11.72 25.50 1.50
CA LYS A 229 -12.72 26.53 1.24
C LYS A 229 -13.84 25.95 0.39
N ARG A 230 -15.05 26.44 0.60
CA ARG A 230 -16.14 26.29 -0.36
C ARG A 230 -16.79 27.64 -0.63
N VAL A 231 -17.48 27.74 -1.76
CA VAL A 231 -18.37 28.86 -2.07
C VAL A 231 -19.77 28.34 -2.39
N ASN A 232 -20.78 29.20 -2.43
CA ASN A 232 -22.12 28.77 -2.86
C ASN A 232 -22.02 28.13 -4.25
N LEU A 233 -22.82 27.08 -4.48
CA LEU A 233 -22.79 26.24 -5.69
C LEU A 233 -21.58 25.28 -5.82
N SER A 234 -20.58 25.34 -4.92
CA SER A 234 -19.50 24.33 -4.90
C SER A 234 -20.04 22.90 -4.93
N LYS A 235 -19.46 22.09 -5.81
CA LYS A 235 -19.66 20.64 -5.87
C LYS A 235 -18.50 19.95 -5.17
N MET A 236 -18.74 19.45 -3.96
CA MET A 236 -17.72 18.80 -3.16
C MET A 236 -17.76 17.28 -3.37
N LEU A 237 -16.60 16.69 -3.61
CA LEU A 237 -16.37 15.26 -3.79
C LEU A 237 -15.68 14.69 -2.54
N ILE A 238 -16.39 13.94 -1.72
CA ILE A 238 -15.84 13.37 -0.48
C ILE A 238 -15.71 11.87 -0.61
N SER A 239 -14.50 11.41 -0.91
CA SER A 239 -14.14 9.99 -0.99
C SER A 239 -13.80 9.42 0.40
N TYR A 240 -14.33 8.25 0.75
CA TYR A 240 -14.17 7.62 2.07
C TYR A 240 -14.28 6.09 2.01
N ILE A 241 -13.82 5.43 3.06
CA ILE A 241 -13.97 3.98 3.26
C ILE A 241 -15.28 3.69 4.02
N GLU A 242 -16.15 2.90 3.40
CA GLU A 242 -17.41 2.41 3.96
C GLU A 242 -17.17 1.52 5.20
N GLY A 243 -18.04 1.63 6.19
CA GLY A 243 -17.93 0.89 7.46
C GLY A 243 -16.93 1.49 8.46
N VAL A 244 -15.93 2.26 8.00
CA VAL A 244 -15.03 3.02 8.87
C VAL A 244 -15.52 4.46 9.05
N ALA A 245 -15.89 5.12 7.96
CA ALA A 245 -16.58 6.41 8.02
C ALA A 245 -18.09 6.21 8.22
N VAL A 246 -18.74 7.17 8.89
CA VAL A 246 -20.19 7.17 9.13
C VAL A 246 -20.84 8.43 8.56
N PRO A 247 -21.05 8.52 7.23
CA PRO A 247 -21.53 9.75 6.59
C PRO A 247 -22.90 10.23 7.05
N ASN A 248 -23.75 9.32 7.54
CA ASN A 248 -25.06 9.66 8.10
C ASN A 248 -24.97 10.61 9.31
N THR A 249 -23.80 10.71 9.96
CA THR A 249 -23.56 11.66 11.06
C THR A 249 -23.19 13.07 10.57
N TRP A 250 -22.95 13.26 9.27
CA TRP A 250 -22.50 14.53 8.70
C TRP A 250 -23.66 15.44 8.27
N GLY A 251 -24.86 15.27 8.83
CA GLY A 251 -26.00 16.15 8.58
C GLY A 251 -26.53 16.16 7.15
N ILE A 252 -26.20 15.13 6.35
CA ILE A 252 -26.65 15.02 4.95
C ILE A 252 -28.17 14.86 4.94
N LEU A 253 -28.84 15.67 4.12
CA LEU A 253 -30.31 15.84 4.11
C LEU A 253 -31.06 14.69 3.42
N LYS A 254 -30.33 13.84 2.69
CA LYS A 254 -30.86 12.70 1.93
C LYS A 254 -30.28 11.41 2.49
N SER A 255 -31.10 10.36 2.50
CA SER A 255 -30.66 9.04 2.92
C SER A 255 -29.53 8.52 2.03
N ILE A 256 -28.50 7.97 2.67
CA ILE A 256 -27.36 7.35 2.01
C ILE A 256 -27.49 5.84 2.21
N ASN A 257 -27.57 5.10 1.11
CA ASN A 257 -27.49 3.65 1.16
C ASN A 257 -26.02 3.28 1.42
N ASN A 258 -25.73 2.64 2.56
CA ASN A 258 -24.38 2.19 2.86
C ASN A 258 -23.94 1.11 1.86
N GLY A 259 -22.67 1.16 1.46
CA GLY A 259 -22.07 0.13 0.62
C GLY A 259 -21.73 -1.12 1.43
N ALA A 260 -21.03 -2.07 0.81
CA ALA A 260 -20.37 -3.12 1.57
C ALA A 260 -19.29 -2.48 2.46
N ALA A 261 -19.02 -3.09 3.62
CA ALA A 261 -17.89 -2.66 4.45
C ALA A 261 -16.60 -2.70 3.62
N TYR A 262 -15.67 -1.79 3.92
CA TYR A 262 -14.34 -1.68 3.29
C TYR A 262 -14.32 -1.10 1.87
N ASP A 263 -15.46 -1.00 1.17
CA ASP A 263 -15.55 -0.37 -0.14
C ASP A 263 -15.23 1.13 -0.08
N ILE A 264 -14.76 1.68 -1.20
CA ILE A 264 -14.54 3.11 -1.35
C ILE A 264 -15.73 3.73 -2.08
N SER A 265 -16.36 4.72 -1.46
CA SER A 265 -17.40 5.53 -2.07
C SER A 265 -17.03 7.00 -2.07
N CYS A 266 -17.62 7.75 -3.00
CA CYS A 266 -17.56 9.20 -3.04
C CYS A 266 -18.96 9.80 -2.88
N LEU A 267 -19.08 10.80 -2.01
CA LEU A 267 -20.26 11.64 -1.89
C LEU A 267 -20.09 12.91 -2.72
N ILE A 268 -21.14 13.25 -3.45
CA ILE A 268 -21.26 14.48 -4.23
C ILE A 268 -22.20 15.42 -3.45
N LEU A 269 -21.59 16.37 -2.75
CA LEU A 269 -22.28 17.28 -1.84
C LEU A 269 -22.44 18.66 -2.48
N THR A 270 -23.67 19.14 -2.43
CA THR A 270 -24.11 20.46 -2.89
C THR A 270 -25.15 21.00 -1.91
N GLU A 271 -25.56 22.26 -2.08
CA GLU A 271 -26.60 22.90 -1.26
C GLU A 271 -27.95 22.13 -1.25
N TYR A 272 -28.20 21.32 -2.29
CA TYR A 272 -29.41 20.48 -2.36
C TYR A 272 -29.42 19.32 -1.38
N ASN A 273 -28.23 18.91 -0.92
CA ASN A 273 -28.04 17.67 -0.18
C ASN A 273 -27.48 17.91 1.23
N LEU A 274 -27.00 19.12 1.52
CA LEU A 274 -26.45 19.47 2.81
C LEU A 274 -26.56 20.99 3.04
N ASN A 275 -26.95 21.38 4.25
CA ASN A 275 -26.89 22.77 4.67
C ASN A 275 -25.50 23.09 5.23
N PHE A 276 -24.81 24.04 4.62
CA PHE A 276 -23.45 24.40 4.99
C PHE A 276 -23.41 25.67 5.85
N PRO A 277 -23.11 25.57 7.16
CA PRO A 277 -22.77 26.73 7.95
C PRO A 277 -21.45 27.37 7.50
N LYS A 278 -21.12 28.53 8.09
CA LYS A 278 -19.86 29.25 7.84
C LYS A 278 -18.62 28.36 8.04
N VAL A 279 -18.66 27.49 9.03
CA VAL A 279 -17.62 26.49 9.30
C VAL A 279 -18.33 25.17 9.54
N PHE A 280 -17.98 24.15 8.78
CA PHE A 280 -18.55 22.82 8.88
C PHE A 280 -17.45 21.77 9.01
N ASN A 281 -17.64 20.80 9.91
CA ASN A 281 -16.69 19.70 10.08
C ASN A 281 -17.28 18.41 9.49
N PHE A 282 -16.57 17.83 8.52
CA PHE A 282 -16.86 16.54 7.91
C PHE A 282 -15.87 15.51 8.45
N GLY A 283 -16.27 14.76 9.48
CA GLY A 283 -15.36 13.84 10.15
C GLY A 283 -14.09 14.56 10.61
N THR A 284 -12.97 14.25 9.97
CA THR A 284 -11.63 14.82 10.24
C THR A 284 -11.28 16.06 9.40
N MET A 285 -12.14 16.45 8.45
CA MET A 285 -11.96 17.61 7.58
C MET A 285 -12.81 18.79 8.05
N LYS A 286 -12.30 20.01 7.87
CA LYS A 286 -12.97 21.29 8.12
C LYS A 286 -13.17 22.04 6.80
N VAL A 287 -14.39 22.47 6.56
CA VAL A 287 -14.79 23.23 5.38
C VAL A 287 -15.25 24.62 5.82
N ILE A 288 -14.71 25.64 5.17
CA ILE A 288 -15.00 27.05 5.47
C ILE A 288 -15.78 27.63 4.29
N SER A 289 -17.00 28.09 4.56
CA SER A 289 -17.89 28.65 3.55
C SER A 289 -17.63 30.14 3.36
N PHE A 290 -17.35 30.52 2.12
CA PHE A 290 -17.19 31.91 1.68
C PHE A 290 -18.38 32.34 0.81
N PRO A 291 -18.76 33.63 0.83
CA PRO A 291 -19.81 34.14 -0.05
C PRO A 291 -19.44 33.93 -1.52
N ALA A 292 -20.43 33.64 -2.35
CA ALA A 292 -20.22 33.38 -3.77
C ALA A 292 -19.83 34.65 -4.56
N PRO A 293 -18.84 34.56 -5.46
CA PRO A 293 -18.59 35.53 -6.51
C PRO A 293 -19.47 35.27 -7.74
N GLN A 294 -19.32 36.09 -8.78
CA GLN A 294 -20.11 36.00 -10.02
C GLN A 294 -19.86 34.71 -10.81
N ASN A 295 -18.65 34.15 -10.76
CA ASN A 295 -18.27 32.96 -11.52
C ASN A 295 -17.70 31.88 -10.59
N ALA A 296 -18.00 30.61 -10.88
CA ALA A 296 -17.43 29.46 -10.20
C ALA A 296 -17.07 28.36 -11.21
N PHE A 297 -15.88 27.78 -11.07
CA PHE A 297 -15.45 26.62 -11.85
C PHE A 297 -15.23 25.46 -10.90
N HIS A 298 -15.79 24.30 -11.23
CA HIS A 298 -15.61 23.10 -10.43
C HIS A 298 -14.59 22.21 -11.09
N ILE A 299 -13.59 21.79 -10.32
CA ILE A 299 -12.50 20.97 -10.82
C ILE A 299 -12.54 19.63 -10.12
N GLN A 300 -12.28 18.57 -10.86
CA GLN A 300 -12.07 17.22 -10.37
C GLN A 300 -10.73 16.68 -10.87
N TRP A 301 -9.99 16.01 -10.01
CA TRP A 301 -8.82 15.19 -10.37
C TRP A 301 -8.77 13.94 -9.52
N LEU A 302 -7.80 13.06 -9.77
CA LEU A 302 -7.52 11.93 -8.90
C LEU A 302 -6.35 12.26 -7.98
N ASN A 303 -6.54 12.08 -6.68
CA ASN A 303 -5.45 12.24 -5.72
C ASN A 303 -4.55 10.99 -5.66
N GLN A 304 -3.57 10.98 -4.75
CA GLN A 304 -2.65 9.85 -4.59
C GLN A 304 -3.32 8.49 -4.33
N ASN A 305 -4.54 8.50 -3.77
CA ASN A 305 -5.31 7.29 -3.49
C ASN A 305 -6.17 6.85 -4.70
N LEU A 306 -5.96 7.46 -5.88
CA LEU A 306 -6.68 7.20 -7.13
C LEU A 306 -8.20 7.37 -7.02
N VAL A 307 -8.64 8.26 -6.13
CA VAL A 307 -10.05 8.62 -5.94
C VAL A 307 -10.29 10.07 -6.31
N PRO A 308 -11.54 10.44 -6.68
CA PRO A 308 -11.88 11.81 -7.00
C PRO A 308 -11.65 12.77 -5.83
N GLU A 309 -10.99 13.87 -6.14
CA GLU A 309 -10.80 15.06 -5.31
C GLU A 309 -11.38 16.27 -6.06
N TRP A 310 -11.74 17.34 -5.34
CA TRP A 310 -12.41 18.51 -5.94
C TRP A 310 -11.64 19.80 -5.71
N ALA A 311 -11.94 20.84 -6.47
CA ALA A 311 -11.67 22.24 -6.11
C ALA A 311 -12.79 23.12 -6.66
N THR A 312 -13.03 24.29 -6.04
CA THR A 312 -13.87 25.32 -6.66
C THR A 312 -13.10 26.62 -6.71
N PHE A 313 -12.91 27.13 -7.92
CA PHE A 313 -12.23 28.39 -8.18
C PHE A 313 -13.19 29.46 -8.61
N THR A 314 -12.80 30.70 -8.32
CA THR A 314 -13.69 31.86 -8.38
C THR A 314 -13.09 33.05 -9.10
N GLY A 315 -11.88 32.91 -9.66
CA GLY A 315 -11.24 33.96 -10.43
C GLY A 315 -11.79 34.03 -11.85
N GLU A 316 -10.96 34.52 -12.76
CA GLU A 316 -11.27 34.61 -14.18
C GLU A 316 -10.56 33.49 -14.96
N PHE A 317 -11.01 33.23 -16.19
CA PHE A 317 -10.35 32.29 -17.09
C PHE A 317 -10.12 32.91 -18.47
N LYS A 318 -9.11 32.39 -19.18
CA LYS A 318 -8.81 32.77 -20.57
C LYS A 318 -8.50 31.51 -21.38
N ILE A 319 -9.20 31.32 -22.50
CA ILE A 319 -8.88 30.24 -23.44
C ILE A 319 -8.13 30.82 -24.62
N LYS A 320 -6.93 30.29 -24.88
CA LYS A 320 -6.09 30.65 -26.01
C LYS A 320 -6.12 29.52 -27.02
N THR A 321 -6.15 29.85 -28.31
CA THR A 321 -6.03 28.87 -29.40
C THR A 321 -4.80 29.22 -30.21
N ALA A 322 -3.83 28.32 -30.27
CA ALA A 322 -2.66 28.41 -31.12
C ALA A 322 -2.86 27.54 -32.37
N TYR A 323 -2.36 28.03 -33.50
CA TYR A 323 -2.33 27.29 -34.76
C TYR A 323 -0.89 27.11 -35.22
N HIS A 324 -0.43 25.86 -35.30
CA HIS A 324 0.86 25.53 -35.87
C HIS A 324 0.65 25.15 -37.33
N HIS A 325 1.28 25.88 -38.25
CA HIS A 325 1.12 25.67 -39.69
C HIS A 325 2.39 25.12 -40.31
N THR A 326 2.30 23.93 -40.90
CA THR A 326 3.39 23.36 -41.69
C THR A 326 3.29 23.89 -43.12
N ILE A 327 4.08 24.91 -43.44
CA ILE A 327 4.14 25.53 -44.77
C ILE A 327 5.53 25.29 -45.37
N SER A 328 5.57 24.69 -46.55
CA SER A 328 6.83 24.49 -47.28
C SER A 328 6.66 24.76 -48.77
N LYS A 329 7.75 24.75 -49.53
CA LYS A 329 7.74 25.03 -50.96
C LYS A 329 7.37 23.76 -51.72
N SER A 330 6.34 23.83 -52.55
CA SER A 330 5.93 22.71 -53.39
C SER A 330 7.00 22.41 -54.43
N VAL A 331 7.47 21.15 -54.47
CA VAL A 331 8.40 20.64 -55.48
C VAL A 331 7.84 20.73 -56.91
N PHE A 332 6.51 20.73 -57.07
CA PHE A 332 5.85 20.74 -58.37
C PHE A 332 5.54 22.14 -58.91
N THR A 333 5.22 23.09 -58.02
CA THR A 333 4.76 24.43 -58.42
C THR A 333 5.75 25.53 -58.04
N ASN A 334 6.78 25.21 -57.27
CA ASN A 334 7.75 26.14 -56.70
C ASN A 334 7.11 27.31 -55.91
N LYS A 335 5.86 27.13 -55.45
CA LYS A 335 5.11 28.08 -54.63
C LYS A 335 4.99 27.56 -53.19
N LYS A 336 4.86 28.48 -52.22
CA LYS A 336 4.56 28.09 -50.84
C LYS A 336 3.19 27.42 -50.80
N LYS A 337 3.13 26.22 -50.23
CA LYS A 337 1.90 25.45 -50.01
C LYS A 337 1.81 25.10 -48.53
N LYS A 338 0.62 25.22 -47.97
CA LYS A 338 0.30 24.69 -46.63
C LYS A 338 0.07 23.19 -46.74
N TYR A 339 0.79 22.42 -45.94
CA TYR A 339 0.72 20.96 -45.91
C TYR A 339 -0.10 20.48 -44.74
N ASP A 340 0.03 21.14 -43.60
CA ASP A 340 -0.67 20.75 -42.38
C ASP A 340 -1.01 21.95 -41.50
N SER A 341 -1.94 21.72 -40.58
CA SER A 341 -2.34 22.65 -39.53
C SER A 341 -2.68 21.89 -38.27
N GLU A 342 -1.90 22.09 -37.22
CA GLU A 342 -2.24 21.61 -35.88
C GLU A 342 -2.89 22.75 -35.08
N LYS A 343 -3.91 22.40 -34.31
CA LYS A 343 -4.64 23.34 -33.46
C LYS A 343 -4.45 22.91 -32.01
N GLU A 344 -3.93 23.82 -31.20
CA GLU A 344 -3.75 23.60 -29.77
C GLU A 344 -4.61 24.61 -28.99
N LYS A 345 -5.29 24.15 -27.95
CA LYS A 345 -6.09 25.00 -27.08
C LYS A 345 -5.58 24.91 -25.65
N SER A 346 -5.30 26.06 -25.05
CA SER A 346 -4.90 26.17 -23.65
C SER A 346 -5.88 27.02 -22.86
N LEU A 347 -5.95 26.74 -21.57
CA LEU A 347 -6.81 27.39 -20.59
C LEU A 347 -5.94 27.92 -19.46
N SER A 348 -6.01 29.22 -19.21
CA SER A 348 -5.44 29.85 -18.01
C SER A 348 -6.58 30.17 -17.05
N ILE A 349 -6.49 29.74 -15.79
CA ILE A 349 -7.46 30.01 -14.72
C ILE A 349 -6.77 30.73 -13.56
N ASN A 350 -7.31 31.86 -13.15
CA ASN A 350 -7.03 32.44 -11.86
C ASN A 350 -7.89 31.72 -10.79
N THR A 351 -7.27 31.21 -9.73
CA THR A 351 -8.00 30.44 -8.69
C THR A 351 -8.98 31.28 -7.87
N GLY A 352 -8.85 32.60 -7.92
CA GLY A 352 -9.30 33.50 -6.87
C GLY A 352 -8.54 33.25 -5.56
N PHE A 353 -8.94 33.95 -4.50
CA PHE A 353 -8.32 33.77 -3.18
C PHE A 353 -8.56 32.37 -2.64
N ILE A 354 -7.49 31.62 -2.36
CA ILE A 354 -7.52 30.33 -1.68
C ILE A 354 -6.92 30.43 -0.28
N LEU A 355 -7.23 29.45 0.57
CA LEU A 355 -6.60 29.36 1.89
C LEU A 355 -5.15 28.90 1.74
N LYS A 356 -4.27 29.37 2.61
CA LYS A 356 -2.88 28.90 2.69
C LYS A 356 -2.78 27.37 2.85
N ALA A 357 -3.73 26.77 3.56
CA ALA A 357 -3.82 25.31 3.75
C ALA A 357 -4.15 24.53 2.46
N GLU A 358 -4.60 25.21 1.40
CA GLU A 358 -4.95 24.62 0.10
C GLU A 358 -3.79 24.68 -0.91
N ILE A 359 -2.64 25.28 -0.57
CA ILE A 359 -1.47 25.28 -1.47
C ILE A 359 -1.05 23.84 -1.84
N PRO A 360 -0.90 22.89 -0.89
CA PRO A 360 -0.54 21.51 -1.23
C PRO A 360 -1.59 20.79 -2.10
N MET A 361 -2.85 21.24 -2.05
CA MET A 361 -3.91 20.72 -2.92
C MET A 361 -3.74 21.21 -4.37
N ILE A 362 -3.33 22.47 -4.56
CA ILE A 362 -2.99 22.98 -5.88
C ILE A 362 -1.79 22.22 -6.46
N GLU A 363 -0.74 21.99 -5.67
CA GLU A 363 0.42 21.22 -6.09
C GLU A 363 0.04 19.79 -6.50
N GLU A 364 -0.77 19.10 -5.68
CA GLU A 364 -1.26 17.75 -6.01
C GLU A 364 -2.09 17.75 -7.31
N MET A 365 -3.00 18.72 -7.49
CA MET A 365 -3.81 18.84 -8.71
C MET A 365 -2.94 19.11 -9.94
N MET A 366 -1.93 19.98 -9.83
CA MET A 366 -1.00 20.29 -10.93
C MET A 366 -0.06 19.12 -11.25
N SER A 367 0.18 18.22 -10.30
CA SER A 367 0.91 16.96 -10.55
C SER A 367 0.05 15.85 -11.15
N SER A 368 -1.28 16.01 -11.17
CA SER A 368 -2.20 15.03 -11.74
C SER A 368 -2.02 14.92 -13.26
N SER A 369 -2.18 13.70 -13.78
CA SER A 369 -2.12 13.44 -15.22
C SER A 369 -3.26 14.10 -16.00
N ILE A 370 -4.45 14.15 -15.39
CA ILE A 370 -5.68 14.68 -15.99
C ILE A 370 -6.45 15.46 -14.93
N VAL A 371 -7.09 16.55 -15.36
CA VAL A 371 -8.11 17.27 -14.60
C VAL A 371 -9.36 17.45 -15.45
N TYR A 372 -10.51 17.46 -14.79
CA TYR A 372 -11.80 17.76 -15.38
C TYR A 372 -12.28 19.10 -14.82
N ILE A 373 -12.63 20.03 -15.71
CA ILE A 373 -13.03 21.38 -15.34
C ILE A 373 -14.44 21.60 -15.88
N GLU A 374 -15.39 21.71 -14.96
CA GLU A 374 -16.76 22.07 -15.27
C GLU A 374 -16.91 23.60 -15.27
N MET A 375 -17.46 24.08 -16.38
CA MET A 375 -17.90 25.45 -16.58
C MET A 375 -19.42 25.47 -16.78
N ASP A 376 -20.00 26.67 -16.84
CA ASP A 376 -21.45 26.84 -17.02
C ASP A 376 -21.97 26.18 -18.31
N ASP A 377 -21.23 26.28 -19.41
CA ASP A 377 -21.63 25.86 -20.76
C ASP A 377 -21.03 24.53 -21.23
N ARG A 378 -19.97 24.05 -20.58
CA ARG A 378 -19.23 22.86 -21.00
C ARG A 378 -18.39 22.23 -19.90
N LEU A 379 -17.98 20.99 -20.18
CA LEU A 379 -17.03 20.22 -19.40
C LEU A 379 -15.75 20.04 -20.21
N LEU A 380 -14.62 20.38 -19.61
CA LEU A 380 -13.29 20.29 -20.23
C LEU A 380 -12.50 19.15 -19.61
N LYS A 381 -11.84 18.35 -20.45
CA LYS A 381 -10.78 17.43 -20.02
C LYS A 381 -9.44 18.07 -20.35
N CYS A 382 -8.60 18.26 -19.35
CA CYS A 382 -7.35 18.98 -19.50
C CYS A 382 -6.16 18.24 -18.89
N ILE A 383 -4.96 18.60 -19.33
CA ILE A 383 -3.67 18.24 -18.71
C ILE A 383 -3.13 19.50 -18.04
N PRO A 384 -2.83 19.47 -16.73
CA PRO A 384 -2.07 20.55 -16.09
C PRO A 384 -0.71 20.72 -16.76
N ASN A 385 -0.37 21.93 -17.19
CA ASN A 385 0.89 22.20 -17.92
C ASN A 385 1.68 23.39 -17.37
N GLY A 386 1.28 23.95 -16.23
CA GLY A 386 2.03 25.02 -15.57
C GLY A 386 3.38 24.52 -15.02
N GLU A 387 4.47 25.16 -15.44
CA GLU A 387 5.83 24.80 -15.01
C GLU A 387 6.23 25.41 -13.65
N LYS A 388 5.56 26.48 -13.24
CA LYS A 388 5.86 27.24 -12.01
C LYS A 388 4.58 27.58 -11.27
N LEU A 389 4.62 27.39 -9.95
CA LEU A 389 3.67 27.95 -9.02
C LEU A 389 4.42 28.99 -8.20
N ASP A 390 4.08 30.26 -8.37
CA ASP A 390 4.68 31.32 -7.56
C ASP A 390 4.22 31.14 -6.11
N GLY A 391 5.13 30.65 -5.26
CA GLY A 391 4.87 30.28 -3.88
C GLY A 391 4.98 31.47 -2.91
N GLU A 392 4.06 31.48 -1.94
CA GLU A 392 3.97 32.36 -0.74
C GLU A 392 4.54 33.78 -0.85
N ASP A 393 3.65 34.76 -1.02
CA ASP A 393 3.95 36.17 -0.75
C ASP A 393 3.72 36.48 0.75
N SER A 394 4.77 36.96 1.42
CA SER A 394 4.76 37.36 2.84
C SER A 394 3.73 38.45 3.19
N THR A 395 3.16 39.13 2.20
CA THR A 395 2.25 40.27 2.40
C THR A 395 0.77 39.89 2.53
N ASN A 396 0.32 38.73 2.03
CA ASN A 396 -1.10 38.40 1.94
C ASN A 396 -1.48 37.13 2.74
N GLN A 397 -2.56 37.22 3.53
CA GLN A 397 -3.14 36.08 4.25
C GLN A 397 -3.88 35.09 3.30
N LEU A 398 -4.21 35.54 2.09
CA LEU A 398 -4.89 34.78 1.05
C LEU A 398 -4.01 34.71 -0.20
N VAL A 399 -3.97 33.56 -0.85
CA VAL A 399 -3.08 33.30 -1.99
C VAL A 399 -3.91 33.14 -3.25
N THR A 400 -3.39 33.59 -4.39
CA THR A 400 -3.99 33.42 -5.72
C THR A 400 -2.98 32.77 -6.64
N PHE A 401 -3.41 31.81 -7.45
CA PHE A 401 -2.57 31.18 -8.47
C PHE A 401 -3.14 31.43 -9.86
N GLU A 402 -2.24 31.59 -10.82
CA GLU A 402 -2.54 31.48 -12.24
C GLU A 402 -2.16 30.07 -12.68
N LEU A 403 -3.15 29.28 -13.05
CA LEU A 403 -2.99 27.88 -13.41
C LEU A 403 -3.16 27.72 -14.91
N GLU A 404 -2.26 26.97 -15.53
CA GLU A 404 -2.31 26.69 -16.96
C GLU A 404 -2.64 25.23 -17.22
N PHE A 405 -3.50 25.02 -18.20
CA PHE A 405 -3.95 23.72 -18.64
C PHE A 405 -3.97 23.62 -20.18
N LEU A 406 -3.64 22.44 -20.70
CA LEU A 406 -3.85 22.05 -22.08
C LEU A 406 -5.21 21.37 -22.23
N ILE A 407 -6.08 21.84 -23.13
CA ILE A 407 -7.40 21.24 -23.38
C ILE A 407 -7.25 20.05 -24.34
N ILE A 408 -7.64 18.86 -23.88
CA ILE A 408 -7.66 17.63 -24.70
C ILE A 408 -9.02 17.46 -25.38
N SER A 409 -10.11 17.67 -24.66
CA SER A 409 -11.47 17.51 -25.18
C SER A 409 -12.47 18.43 -24.50
N GLU A 410 -13.55 18.76 -25.22
CA GLU A 410 -14.63 19.62 -24.75
C GLU A 410 -15.97 18.92 -24.98
N ILE A 411 -16.83 18.92 -23.96
CA ILE A 411 -18.20 18.40 -24.02
C ILE A 411 -19.14 19.56 -23.70
N TRP A 412 -19.93 19.99 -24.68
CA TRP A 412 -20.89 21.09 -24.51
C TRP A 412 -22.19 20.57 -23.87
N LYS A 413 -22.75 21.34 -22.94
CA LYS A 413 -23.99 21.00 -22.21
C LYS A 413 -25.25 21.28 -23.02
#